data_AF-A0A660VHB4-F1
#
_entry.id   AF-A0A660VHB4-F1
#
_cell.length_a   1.000
_cell.length_b   1.000
_cell.length_c   1.000
_cell.angle_alpha   90.00
_cell.angle_beta   90.00
_cell.angle_gamma   90.00
#
_symmetry.space_group_name_H-M   'P 1'
#
loop_
_entity.id
_entity.type
_entity.pdbx_description
1 polymer ?
#
loop_
_entity_poly.entity_id
_entity_poly.type
_entity_poly.pdbx_seq_one_letter_code
_entity_poly.pdbx_strand_id
1 'polypeptide(L)'
;MEPAMPAPAPSDIRFRVDFEAAQPAARMSIALPPGYAFVPMPGAEARITAIDGRSGAVLEGGSFSLGAARPRKGGAFSFTVPRRSGAHPVIYSHPGLPAMRLVCLVPFEDDSADGRVDGVRIGAPPDPARGPEKVRRHRSLYVPPRRFVRLEPSVLGLSLSPAVRVGDLVCPSSDGRRHVSFAPVDYGLIRLVTEGWRRFSRLHPGLPRWSYISWYRTPTHNRREGGSRHSRHMYGDACDMIIDADGDGRMDDLNGDGRVDRRDALLIAKVFEDIERGFPVRGGIGVYEYPGAASAGAAVHVDARGYRVRWGYSWLSGRKRSFVWYDEVDE
;
A
#
# COMPACT_ATOMS: atom_id res chain seq x y z
N MET A 1 -30.21 -25.37 19.78
CA MET A 1 -29.78 -24.07 20.33
C MET A 1 -28.26 -24.05 20.20
N GLU A 2 -27.72 -23.32 19.23
CA GLU A 2 -26.26 -23.18 19.09
C GLU A 2 -25.70 -22.55 20.37
N PRO A 3 -24.57 -23.04 20.91
CA PRO A 3 -23.95 -22.44 22.08
C PRO A 3 -23.53 -21.00 21.75
N ALA A 4 -23.83 -20.07 22.65
CA ALA A 4 -23.38 -18.69 22.52
C ALA A 4 -21.84 -18.66 22.42
N MET A 5 -21.31 -17.98 21.39
CA MET A 5 -19.87 -17.86 21.23
C MET A 5 -19.24 -17.17 22.45
N PRO A 6 -18.04 -17.59 22.87
CA PRO A 6 -17.32 -16.92 23.95
C PRO A 6 -17.00 -15.47 23.56
N ALA A 7 -16.98 -14.58 24.57
CA ALA A 7 -16.61 -13.18 24.40
C ALA A 7 -15.30 -13.04 23.60
N PRO A 8 -15.18 -12.06 22.69
CA PRO A 8 -14.01 -11.92 21.83
C PRO A 8 -12.76 -11.60 22.64
N ALA A 9 -11.65 -12.25 22.30
CA ALA A 9 -10.34 -11.87 22.82
C ALA A 9 -9.92 -10.52 22.20
N PRO A 10 -9.01 -9.75 22.84
CA PRO A 10 -8.48 -8.51 22.26
C PRO A 10 -7.92 -8.65 20.83
N SER A 11 -7.34 -9.81 20.50
CA SER A 11 -6.83 -10.14 19.17
C SER A 11 -7.91 -10.30 18.10
N ASP A 12 -9.15 -10.59 18.52
CA ASP A 12 -10.28 -10.80 17.63
C ASP A 12 -10.99 -9.49 17.30
N ILE A 13 -10.74 -8.42 18.06
CA ILE A 13 -11.41 -7.13 17.85
C ILE A 13 -10.90 -6.47 16.57
N ARG A 14 -11.82 -5.86 15.83
CA ARG A 14 -11.52 -4.99 14.70
C ARG A 14 -12.24 -3.66 14.86
N PHE A 15 -11.63 -2.62 14.33
CA PHE A 15 -12.25 -1.32 14.15
C PHE A 15 -12.70 -1.21 12.69
N ARG A 16 -14.01 -1.26 12.46
CA ARG A 16 -14.58 -0.91 11.15
C ARG A 16 -14.56 0.61 11.03
N VAL A 17 -13.84 1.10 10.03
CA VAL A 17 -13.66 2.52 9.75
C VAL A 17 -14.30 2.84 8.41
N ASP A 18 -15.30 3.72 8.42
CA ASP A 18 -15.92 4.30 7.24
C ASP A 18 -15.39 5.74 7.08
N PHE A 19 -14.71 6.03 5.96
CA PHE A 19 -14.03 7.31 5.76
C PHE A 19 -13.86 7.62 4.27
N GLU A 20 -13.56 8.89 3.96
CA GLU A 20 -13.07 9.27 2.64
C GLU A 20 -11.54 9.18 2.61
N ALA A 21 -10.98 8.35 1.72
CA ALA A 21 -9.54 8.26 1.53
C ALA A 21 -8.96 9.57 1.04
N ALA A 22 -7.76 9.93 1.52
CA ALA A 22 -7.13 11.18 1.11
C ALA A 22 -6.70 11.19 -0.36
N GLN A 23 -6.36 10.02 -0.92
CA GLN A 23 -5.93 9.86 -2.30
C GLN A 23 -6.08 8.41 -2.84
N PRO A 24 -6.55 8.25 -4.09
CA PRO A 24 -7.56 9.13 -4.69
C PRO A 24 -8.75 9.27 -3.72
N ALA A 25 -9.48 10.38 -3.83
CA ALA A 25 -10.66 10.60 -3.00
C ALA A 25 -11.72 9.52 -3.31
N ALA A 26 -12.01 8.68 -2.32
CA ALA A 26 -12.98 7.61 -2.45
C ALA A 26 -13.54 7.25 -1.07
N ARG A 27 -14.85 6.97 -1.01
CA ARG A 27 -15.45 6.42 0.22
C ARG A 27 -14.98 4.98 0.42
N MET A 28 -14.57 4.69 1.63
CA MET A 28 -13.97 3.42 2.03
C MET A 28 -14.62 2.90 3.29
N SER A 29 -14.72 1.57 3.38
CA SER A 29 -15.04 0.84 4.61
C SER A 29 -14.00 -0.26 4.77
N ILE A 30 -13.22 -0.21 5.85
CA ILE A 30 -12.16 -1.18 6.15
C ILE A 30 -12.25 -1.63 7.60
N ALA A 31 -11.90 -2.88 7.88
CA ALA A 31 -11.80 -3.41 9.24
C ALA A 31 -10.32 -3.57 9.63
N LEU A 32 -9.87 -2.81 10.63
CA LEU A 32 -8.48 -2.75 11.04
C LEU A 32 -8.29 -3.36 12.43
N PRO A 33 -7.23 -4.15 12.67
CA PRO A 33 -6.86 -4.53 14.03
C PRO A 33 -6.44 -3.33 14.88
N PRO A 34 -6.49 -3.43 16.22
CA PRO A 34 -5.84 -2.48 17.09
C PRO A 34 -4.37 -2.27 16.74
N GLY A 35 -3.92 -1.01 16.82
CA GLY A 35 -2.55 -0.57 16.52
C GLY A 35 -2.33 -0.12 15.08
N TYR A 36 -3.27 -0.37 14.18
CA TYR A 36 -3.17 0.00 12.77
C TYR A 36 -3.48 1.49 12.56
N ALA A 37 -3.16 1.97 11.36
CA ALA A 37 -3.43 3.33 10.91
C ALA A 37 -4.35 3.33 9.69
N PHE A 38 -5.06 4.45 9.51
CA PHE A 38 -5.78 4.78 8.28
C PHE A 38 -5.52 6.24 7.92
N VAL A 39 -5.66 6.56 6.63
CA VAL A 39 -5.27 7.86 6.05
C VAL A 39 -6.50 8.53 5.43
N PRO A 40 -7.29 9.25 6.25
CA PRO A 40 -8.51 9.90 5.79
C PRO A 40 -8.25 11.30 5.23
N MET A 41 -9.22 11.79 4.46
CA MET A 41 -9.30 13.15 3.96
C MET A 41 -9.39 14.15 5.14
N PRO A 42 -8.47 15.12 5.25
CA PRO A 42 -8.52 16.15 6.30
C PRO A 42 -9.85 16.92 6.28
N GLY A 43 -10.49 17.08 7.44
CA GLY A 43 -11.76 17.81 7.57
C GLY A 43 -13.02 17.05 7.12
N ALA A 44 -12.90 15.86 6.53
CA ALA A 44 -14.04 15.02 6.21
C ALA A 44 -14.63 14.36 7.48
N GLU A 45 -15.84 13.81 7.37
CA GLU A 45 -16.41 12.96 8.41
C GLU A 45 -15.85 11.53 8.29
N ALA A 46 -15.53 10.92 9.42
CA ALA A 46 -15.20 9.50 9.53
C ALA A 46 -16.00 8.85 10.65
N ARG A 47 -16.32 7.57 10.50
CA ARG A 47 -17.04 6.75 11.47
C ARG A 47 -16.21 5.53 11.84
N ILE A 48 -16.16 5.21 13.13
CA ILE A 48 -15.46 4.03 13.66
C ILE A 48 -16.44 3.23 14.51
N THR A 49 -16.46 1.91 14.31
CA THR A 49 -17.26 0.95 15.08
C THR A 49 -16.32 -0.15 15.58
N ALA A 50 -16.37 -0.50 16.86
CA ALA A 50 -15.68 -1.70 17.36
C ALA A 50 -16.55 -2.93 17.05
N ILE A 51 -15.96 -3.95 16.43
CA ILE A 51 -16.65 -5.20 16.06
C ILE A 51 -15.85 -6.43 16.49
N ASP A 52 -16.54 -7.54 16.75
CA ASP A 52 -15.91 -8.86 16.86
C ASP A 52 -15.52 -9.27 15.44
N GLY A 53 -14.23 -9.44 15.18
CA GLY A 53 -13.70 -9.77 13.86
C GLY A 53 -14.11 -11.15 13.36
N ARG A 54 -14.65 -12.02 14.22
CA ARG A 54 -15.14 -13.36 13.87
C ARG A 54 -16.59 -13.32 13.38
N SER A 55 -17.45 -12.57 14.08
CA SER A 55 -18.89 -12.52 13.82
C SER A 55 -19.36 -11.25 13.09
N GLY A 56 -18.55 -10.20 13.11
CA GLY A 56 -18.92 -8.86 12.62
C GLY A 56 -19.86 -8.10 13.57
N ALA A 57 -20.24 -8.67 14.71
CA ALA A 57 -21.13 -8.06 15.67
C ALA A 57 -20.49 -6.83 16.33
N VAL A 58 -21.29 -5.78 16.55
CA VAL A 58 -20.84 -4.55 17.21
C VAL A 58 -20.59 -4.83 18.69
N LEU A 59 -19.47 -4.32 19.23
CA LEU A 59 -19.22 -4.32 20.66
C LEU A 59 -19.93 -3.14 21.30
N GLU A 60 -20.94 -3.43 22.11
CA GLU A 60 -21.66 -2.43 22.89
C GLU A 60 -20.89 -2.01 24.15
N GLY A 61 -21.31 -0.92 24.79
CA GLY A 61 -20.71 -0.46 26.07
C GLY A 61 -19.32 0.18 25.96
N GLY A 62 -18.73 0.22 24.75
CA GLY A 62 -17.47 0.90 24.47
C GLY A 62 -17.62 2.41 24.25
N SER A 63 -16.48 3.11 24.25
CA SER A 63 -16.38 4.52 23.91
C SER A 63 -15.07 4.83 23.18
N PHE A 64 -15.11 5.87 22.34
CA PHE A 64 -13.94 6.34 21.59
C PHE A 64 -13.57 7.76 21.98
N SER A 65 -12.27 8.05 21.97
CA SER A 65 -11.68 9.39 22.07
C SER A 65 -10.64 9.59 20.96
N LEU A 66 -10.42 10.84 20.55
CA LEU A 66 -9.44 11.22 19.52
C LEU A 66 -8.50 12.29 20.07
N GLY A 67 -7.22 12.00 20.18
CA GLY A 67 -6.25 12.91 20.79
C GLY A 67 -6.66 13.30 22.21
N ALA A 68 -6.67 14.61 22.51
CA ALA A 68 -7.12 15.14 23.79
C ALA A 68 -8.66 15.28 23.92
N ALA A 69 -9.42 14.92 22.88
CA ALA A 69 -10.89 15.00 22.93
C ALA A 69 -11.48 13.89 23.81
N ARG A 70 -12.59 14.19 24.51
CA ARG A 70 -13.18 13.29 25.51
C ARG A 70 -14.03 12.15 24.91
N PRO A 71 -14.27 11.06 25.68
CA PRO A 71 -15.05 9.91 25.22
C PRO A 71 -16.48 10.27 24.80
N ARG A 72 -16.97 9.64 23.73
CA ARG A 72 -18.41 9.62 23.36
C ARG A 72 -18.96 8.19 23.42
N LYS A 73 -20.20 8.02 23.89
CA LYS A 73 -20.91 6.73 23.99
C LYS A 73 -21.49 6.30 22.64
N GLY A 74 -21.54 4.99 22.40
CA GLY A 74 -22.32 4.39 21.31
C GLY A 74 -21.46 3.50 20.41
N GLY A 75 -21.99 2.32 20.05
CA GLY A 75 -21.28 1.29 19.27
C GLY A 75 -20.68 1.76 17.94
N ALA A 76 -21.11 2.93 17.43
CA ALA A 76 -20.42 3.66 16.36
C ALA A 76 -20.13 5.10 16.80
N PHE A 77 -18.91 5.58 16.55
CA PHE A 77 -18.41 6.91 16.84
C PHE A 77 -18.10 7.65 15.53
N SER A 78 -18.73 8.80 15.30
CA SER A 78 -18.42 9.67 14.16
C SER A 78 -17.67 10.92 14.62
N PHE A 79 -16.69 11.35 13.84
CA PHE A 79 -15.88 12.52 14.14
C PHE A 79 -15.44 13.23 12.86
N THR A 80 -15.13 14.52 12.98
CA THR A 80 -14.48 15.29 11.91
C THR A 80 -12.98 15.03 11.96
N VAL A 81 -12.41 14.56 10.86
CA VAL A 81 -10.98 14.31 10.72
C VAL A 81 -10.21 15.62 10.99
N PRO A 82 -9.18 15.60 11.84
CA PRO A 82 -8.38 16.79 12.11
C PRO A 82 -7.82 17.40 10.81
N ARG A 83 -7.80 18.73 10.72
CA ARG A 83 -7.17 19.44 9.59
C ARG A 83 -5.65 19.50 9.71
N ARG A 84 -5.13 19.38 10.94
CA ARG A 84 -3.69 19.38 11.19
C ARG A 84 -3.11 18.02 10.80
N SER A 85 -2.17 18.02 9.86
CA SER A 85 -1.43 16.82 9.46
C SER A 85 -0.69 16.17 10.64
N GLY A 86 -0.47 14.85 10.53
CA GLY A 86 0.22 14.05 11.54
C GLY A 86 -0.60 12.88 12.05
N ALA A 87 -0.02 12.13 12.99
CA ALA A 87 -0.68 11.00 13.63
C ALA A 87 -1.58 11.46 14.78
N HIS A 88 -2.87 11.13 14.72
CA HIS A 88 -3.84 11.39 15.78
C HIS A 88 -4.34 10.05 16.35
N PRO A 89 -3.98 9.69 17.60
CA PRO A 89 -4.44 8.44 18.18
C PRO A 89 -5.94 8.50 18.47
N VAL A 90 -6.66 7.49 18.02
CA VAL A 90 -8.03 7.16 18.43
C VAL A 90 -7.93 6.09 19.50
N ILE A 91 -8.40 6.36 20.71
CA ILE A 91 -8.40 5.40 21.82
C ILE A 91 -9.80 4.84 22.00
N TYR A 92 -9.89 3.52 22.03
CA TYR A 92 -11.08 2.77 22.37
C TYR A 92 -10.98 2.26 23.80
N SER A 93 -12.00 2.53 24.62
CA SER A 93 -12.11 2.08 26.00
C SER A 93 -13.39 1.29 26.20
N HIS A 94 -13.28 0.15 26.89
CA HIS A 94 -14.40 -0.75 27.17
C HIS A 94 -14.21 -1.40 28.56
N PRO A 95 -15.26 -1.52 29.40
CA PRO A 95 -15.10 -1.96 30.80
C PRO A 95 -14.42 -3.33 31.00
N GLY A 96 -14.62 -4.26 30.07
CA GLY A 96 -14.06 -5.62 30.14
C GLY A 96 -12.81 -5.87 29.29
N LEU A 97 -12.21 -4.84 28.69
CA LEU A 97 -11.09 -5.00 27.75
C LEU A 97 -9.98 -3.99 28.04
N PRO A 98 -8.70 -4.32 27.75
CA PRO A 98 -7.64 -3.32 27.79
C PRO A 98 -7.92 -2.20 26.77
N ALA A 99 -7.44 -0.99 27.07
CA ALA A 99 -7.53 0.12 26.13
C ALA A 99 -6.80 -0.21 24.83
N MET A 100 -7.45 0.08 23.71
CA MET A 100 -6.93 -0.22 22.38
C MET A 100 -6.80 1.07 21.58
N ARG A 101 -5.88 1.09 20.62
CA ARG A 101 -5.62 2.28 19.80
C ARG A 101 -5.83 1.99 18.32
N LEU A 102 -6.21 3.02 17.57
CA LEU A 102 -6.11 3.13 16.13
C LEU A 102 -5.45 4.48 15.82
N VAL A 103 -4.77 4.64 14.69
CA VAL A 103 -4.14 5.92 14.33
C VAL A 103 -4.82 6.54 13.11
N CYS A 104 -5.40 7.73 13.29
CA CYS A 104 -5.85 8.59 12.21
C CYS A 104 -4.64 9.39 11.70
N LEU A 105 -4.03 8.94 10.61
CA LEU A 105 -2.84 9.55 10.03
C LEU A 105 -3.25 10.57 8.96
N VAL A 106 -3.29 11.85 9.35
CA VAL A 106 -3.76 12.96 8.51
C VAL A 106 -2.62 13.42 7.60
N PRO A 107 -2.80 13.42 6.26
CA PRO A 107 -1.78 13.84 5.32
C PRO A 107 -1.68 15.38 5.20
N PHE A 108 -0.53 15.84 4.70
CA PHE A 108 -0.35 17.18 4.16
C PHE A 108 -1.04 17.27 2.80
N GLU A 109 -1.60 18.43 2.48
CA GLU A 109 -2.00 18.76 1.11
C GLU A 109 -0.80 19.38 0.40
N ASP A 110 -0.59 19.00 -0.86
CA ASP A 110 0.35 19.67 -1.76
C ASP A 110 -0.19 21.07 -2.02
N ASP A 111 0.59 22.04 -1.56
CA ASP A 111 0.24 23.45 -1.52
C ASP A 111 0.51 24.14 -2.86
N SER A 112 1.10 23.49 -3.88
CA SER A 112 1.74 24.25 -4.95
C SER A 112 1.69 23.68 -6.38
N ALA A 113 1.61 24.60 -7.33
CA ALA A 113 1.89 24.33 -8.75
C ALA A 113 3.38 23.97 -9.02
N ASP A 114 4.27 24.09 -8.02
CA ASP A 114 5.72 23.87 -8.15
C ASP A 114 6.20 22.51 -7.61
N GLY A 115 5.27 21.64 -7.18
CA GLY A 115 5.53 20.27 -6.74
C GLY A 115 6.31 20.22 -5.43
N ARG A 116 5.78 20.90 -4.40
CA ARG A 116 6.34 20.90 -3.04
C ARG A 116 5.35 20.31 -2.06
N VAL A 117 5.87 19.62 -1.07
CA VAL A 117 5.09 19.13 0.08
C VAL A 117 5.80 19.62 1.32
N ASP A 118 5.10 20.39 2.15
CA ASP A 118 5.68 20.94 3.39
C ASP A 118 7.01 21.67 3.14
N GLY A 119 7.05 22.51 2.10
CA GLY A 119 8.25 23.26 1.71
C GLY A 119 9.35 22.43 1.02
N VAL A 120 9.27 21.11 0.98
CA VAL A 120 10.25 20.23 0.31
C VAL A 120 9.87 20.01 -1.15
N ARG A 121 10.76 20.33 -2.09
CA ARG A 121 10.53 20.09 -3.53
C ARG A 121 10.61 18.61 -3.86
N ILE A 122 9.48 18.04 -4.28
CA ILE A 122 9.38 16.67 -4.78
C ILE A 122 9.33 16.62 -6.31
N GLY A 123 8.90 17.72 -6.95
CA GLY A 123 8.69 17.81 -8.40
C GLY A 123 7.37 17.19 -8.85
N ALA A 124 7.02 17.38 -10.11
CA ALA A 124 5.78 16.87 -10.69
C ALA A 124 6.05 15.74 -11.70
N PRO A 125 5.17 14.71 -11.77
CA PRO A 125 5.17 13.77 -12.89
C PRO A 125 5.02 14.52 -14.23
N PRO A 126 5.58 14.00 -15.33
CA PRO A 126 5.49 14.66 -16.63
C PRO A 126 4.06 14.63 -17.18
N ASP A 127 3.71 15.68 -17.91
CA ASP A 127 2.42 15.85 -18.59
C ASP A 127 2.07 14.60 -19.44
N PRO A 128 0.96 13.89 -19.12
CA PRO A 128 0.55 12.70 -19.85
C PRO A 128 0.21 12.96 -21.32
N ALA A 129 -0.10 14.20 -21.72
CA ALA A 129 -0.33 14.55 -23.13
C ALA A 129 0.93 14.41 -23.99
N ARG A 130 2.12 14.47 -23.37
CA ARG A 130 3.43 14.27 -24.02
C ARG A 130 3.95 12.82 -23.90
N GLY A 131 3.12 11.91 -23.40
CA GLY A 131 3.44 10.51 -23.24
C GLY A 131 3.24 9.66 -24.51
N PRO A 132 3.62 8.38 -24.46
CA PRO A 132 3.26 7.43 -25.51
C PRO A 132 1.73 7.28 -25.61
N GLU A 133 1.25 6.74 -26.72
CA GLU A 133 -0.19 6.61 -27.01
C GLU A 133 -1.01 6.05 -25.85
N LYS A 134 -0.57 4.95 -25.23
CA LYS A 134 -1.26 4.35 -24.07
C LYS A 134 -1.46 5.32 -22.90
N VAL A 135 -0.50 6.21 -22.64
CA VAL A 135 -0.59 7.23 -21.59
C VAL A 135 -1.56 8.33 -22.02
N ARG A 136 -1.47 8.79 -23.28
CA ARG A 136 -2.36 9.84 -23.80
C ARG A 136 -3.83 9.41 -23.80
N ARG A 137 -4.11 8.16 -24.18
CA ARG A 137 -5.45 7.54 -24.15
C ARG A 137 -6.02 7.51 -22.73
N HIS A 138 -5.18 7.28 -21.72
CA HIS A 138 -5.56 7.16 -20.31
C HIS A 138 -5.17 8.38 -19.45
N ARG A 139 -5.02 9.57 -20.04
CA ARG A 139 -4.48 10.75 -19.34
C ARG A 139 -5.20 11.12 -18.02
N SER A 140 -6.49 10.83 -17.90
CA SER A 140 -7.28 11.05 -16.68
C SER A 140 -6.86 10.18 -15.50
N LEU A 141 -6.12 9.09 -15.75
CA LEU A 141 -5.57 8.20 -14.73
C LEU A 141 -4.15 8.62 -14.31
N TYR A 142 -3.56 9.62 -14.95
CA TYR A 142 -2.22 10.17 -14.68
C TYR A 142 -2.31 11.53 -13.98
N VAL A 143 -3.12 11.60 -12.92
CA VAL A 143 -3.27 12.80 -12.09
C VAL A 143 -2.23 12.77 -10.98
N PRO A 144 -1.34 13.78 -10.87
CA PRO A 144 -0.37 13.86 -9.80
C PRO A 144 -1.02 13.79 -8.41
N PRO A 145 -0.33 13.17 -7.43
CA PRO A 145 -0.76 13.21 -6.06
C PRO A 145 -0.92 14.62 -5.52
N ARG A 146 -1.91 14.79 -4.64
CA ARG A 146 -2.15 16.05 -3.94
C ARG A 146 -2.06 15.91 -2.44
N ARG A 147 -1.96 14.69 -1.89
CA ARG A 147 -1.91 14.48 -0.44
C ARG A 147 -0.85 13.46 -0.07
N PHE A 148 -0.10 13.80 0.96
CA PHE A 148 1.09 13.06 1.34
C PHE A 148 1.16 12.88 2.86
N VAL A 149 1.35 11.64 3.30
CA VAL A 149 1.71 11.35 4.68
C VAL A 149 3.20 11.61 4.87
N ARG A 150 3.58 12.18 6.02
CA ARG A 150 4.99 12.33 6.37
C ARG A 150 5.51 11.05 7.00
N LEU A 151 6.70 10.64 6.59
CA LEU A 151 7.39 9.41 7.00
C LEU A 151 8.35 9.68 8.17
N GLU A 152 7.81 10.18 9.28
CA GLU A 152 8.59 10.38 10.51
C GLU A 152 8.86 9.05 11.23
N PRO A 153 9.99 8.93 11.98
CA PRO A 153 10.33 7.69 12.69
C PRO A 153 9.20 7.13 13.57
N SER A 154 8.40 7.99 14.18
CA SER A 154 7.28 7.63 15.05
C SER A 154 6.14 6.90 14.34
N VAL A 155 6.01 7.04 13.02
CA VAL A 155 4.90 6.44 12.24
C VAL A 155 5.33 5.32 11.29
N LEU A 156 6.64 5.17 11.00
CA LEU A 156 7.12 4.18 10.01
C LEU A 156 6.66 2.75 10.31
N GLY A 157 6.55 2.39 11.59
CA GLY A 157 6.13 1.06 12.02
C GLY A 157 4.61 0.82 12.00
N LEU A 158 3.80 1.86 11.76
CA LEU A 158 2.34 1.72 11.72
C LEU A 158 1.93 0.92 10.48
N SER A 159 1.01 -0.03 10.67
CA SER A 159 0.47 -0.85 9.58
C SER A 159 -0.78 -0.19 8.98
N LEU A 160 -0.83 -0.09 7.66
CA LEU A 160 -2.00 0.34 6.88
C LEU A 160 -2.85 -0.86 6.44
N SER A 161 -2.21 -2.02 6.31
CA SER A 161 -2.83 -3.32 6.12
C SER A 161 -1.89 -4.42 6.66
N PRO A 162 -2.31 -5.70 6.73
CA PRO A 162 -1.42 -6.77 7.15
C PRO A 162 -0.15 -6.90 6.32
N ALA A 163 -0.17 -6.42 5.08
CA ALA A 163 0.95 -6.51 4.13
C ALA A 163 1.74 -5.20 3.97
N VAL A 164 1.24 -4.06 4.47
CA VAL A 164 1.79 -2.74 4.16
C VAL A 164 1.90 -1.88 5.41
N ARG A 165 3.10 -1.34 5.65
CA ARG A 165 3.41 -0.34 6.68
C ARG A 165 3.60 1.03 6.05
N VAL A 166 3.46 2.07 6.87
CA VAL A 166 3.72 3.46 6.45
C VAL A 166 5.15 3.61 5.91
N GLY A 167 6.13 2.94 6.56
CA GLY A 167 7.53 3.00 6.13
C GLY A 167 7.83 2.36 4.78
N ASP A 168 6.93 1.51 4.26
CA ASP A 168 7.08 0.82 2.97
C ASP A 168 6.71 1.73 1.80
N LEU A 169 5.96 2.81 2.06
CA LEU A 169 5.48 3.73 1.02
C LEU A 169 6.62 4.50 0.33
N VAL A 170 7.79 4.58 0.96
CA VAL A 170 9.05 5.00 0.32
C VAL A 170 10.16 4.09 0.83
N CYS A 171 10.66 3.24 -0.06
CA CYS A 171 11.76 2.33 0.23
C CYS A 171 13.09 3.09 0.28
N PRO A 172 14.02 2.70 1.16
CA PRO A 172 15.40 3.17 1.12
C PRO A 172 16.09 2.80 -0.21
N SER A 173 16.97 3.68 -0.69
CA SER A 173 17.92 3.34 -1.74
C SER A 173 19.03 2.43 -1.18
N SER A 174 19.97 2.01 -2.04
CA SER A 174 21.13 1.19 -1.64
C SER A 174 22.05 1.83 -0.59
N ASP A 175 21.98 3.15 -0.40
CA ASP A 175 22.69 3.88 0.67
C ASP A 175 21.94 3.88 2.02
N GLY A 176 20.82 3.15 2.11
CA GLY A 176 19.98 3.04 3.29
C GLY A 176 19.09 4.27 3.55
N ARG A 177 19.06 5.26 2.65
CA ARG A 177 18.30 6.49 2.84
C ARG A 177 17.08 6.56 1.94
N ARG A 178 15.99 7.12 2.46
CA ARG A 178 14.83 7.49 1.64
C ARG A 178 15.16 8.73 0.84
N HIS A 179 14.77 8.75 -0.43
CA HIS A 179 14.93 9.90 -1.31
C HIS A 179 13.94 11.05 -1.00
N VAL A 180 12.91 10.78 -0.18
CA VAL A 180 11.91 11.74 0.29
C VAL A 180 11.25 11.23 1.58
N SER A 181 10.80 12.14 2.45
CA SER A 181 10.10 11.82 3.71
C SER A 181 8.58 11.98 3.61
N PHE A 182 8.03 11.88 2.41
CA PHE A 182 6.60 12.08 2.12
C PHE A 182 6.14 11.06 1.10
N ALA A 183 4.95 10.50 1.30
CA ALA A 183 4.37 9.55 0.37
C ALA A 183 2.87 9.77 0.20
N PRO A 184 2.32 9.69 -1.02
CA PRO A 184 0.90 9.47 -1.20
C PRO A 184 0.51 8.07 -0.72
N VAL A 185 -0.78 7.89 -0.42
CA VAL A 185 -1.31 6.61 0.05
C VAL A 185 -2.45 6.22 -0.87
N ASP A 186 -2.21 5.24 -1.75
CA ASP A 186 -3.23 4.71 -2.66
C ASP A 186 -3.84 3.44 -2.07
N TYR A 187 -5.10 3.51 -1.64
CA TYR A 187 -5.80 2.36 -1.08
C TYR A 187 -6.19 1.31 -2.13
N GLY A 188 -6.26 1.66 -3.41
CA GLY A 188 -6.43 0.69 -4.50
C GLY A 188 -5.25 -0.26 -4.56
N LEU A 189 -4.02 0.29 -4.57
CA LEU A 189 -2.79 -0.49 -4.50
C LEU A 189 -2.69 -1.28 -3.20
N ILE A 190 -2.91 -0.66 -2.04
CA ILE A 190 -2.82 -1.35 -0.74
C ILE A 190 -3.78 -2.55 -0.71
N ARG A 191 -5.01 -2.40 -1.19
CA ARG A 191 -5.98 -3.50 -1.27
C ARG A 191 -5.53 -4.60 -2.23
N LEU A 192 -5.01 -4.23 -3.41
CA LEU A 192 -4.50 -5.18 -4.40
C LEU A 192 -3.35 -6.02 -3.82
N VAL A 193 -2.34 -5.35 -3.25
CA VAL A 193 -1.17 -5.99 -2.63
C VAL A 193 -1.56 -6.84 -1.43
N THR A 194 -2.51 -6.37 -0.60
CA THR A 194 -2.99 -7.14 0.55
C THR A 194 -3.70 -8.43 0.13
N GLU A 195 -4.49 -8.40 -0.95
CA GLU A 195 -5.10 -9.62 -1.49
C GLU A 195 -4.06 -10.53 -2.16
N GLY A 196 -3.05 -9.96 -2.83
CA GLY A 196 -1.88 -10.67 -3.32
C GLY A 196 -1.18 -11.46 -2.22
N TRP A 197 -0.80 -10.76 -1.16
CA TRP A 197 -0.22 -11.35 0.05
C TRP A 197 -1.13 -12.45 0.62
N ARG A 198 -2.42 -12.21 0.79
CA ARG A 198 -3.36 -13.20 1.34
C ARG A 198 -3.49 -14.46 0.48
N ARG A 199 -3.52 -14.33 -0.84
CA ARG A 199 -3.59 -15.48 -1.77
C ARG A 199 -2.28 -16.23 -1.79
N PHE A 200 -1.17 -15.52 -1.93
CA PHE A 200 0.17 -16.11 -1.94
C PHE A 200 0.46 -16.86 -0.63
N SER A 201 0.25 -16.23 0.52
CA SER A 201 0.48 -16.87 1.84
C SER A 201 -0.42 -18.08 2.10
N ARG A 202 -1.58 -18.22 1.43
CA ARG A 202 -2.41 -19.44 1.51
C ARG A 202 -1.84 -20.58 0.66
N LEU A 203 -1.34 -20.25 -0.52
CA LEU A 203 -0.70 -21.23 -1.42
C LEU A 203 0.66 -21.66 -0.87
N HIS A 204 1.30 -20.78 -0.11
CA HIS A 204 2.65 -20.95 0.41
C HIS A 204 2.74 -20.62 1.91
N PRO A 205 2.11 -21.40 2.79
CA PRO A 205 2.04 -21.12 4.23
C PRO A 205 3.39 -21.14 4.95
N GLY A 206 4.42 -21.71 4.31
CA GLY A 206 5.81 -21.68 4.77
C GLY A 206 6.71 -20.66 4.08
N LEU A 207 6.22 -19.95 3.04
CA LEU A 207 7.02 -18.94 2.36
C LEU A 207 6.85 -17.57 3.05
N PRO A 208 7.95 -16.87 3.39
CA PRO A 208 7.91 -15.78 4.36
C PRO A 208 7.72 -14.40 3.72
N ARG A 209 8.17 -13.38 4.44
CA ARG A 209 7.69 -12.00 4.41
C ARG A 209 7.81 -11.33 3.05
N TRP A 210 6.76 -10.62 2.66
CA TRP A 210 6.80 -9.70 1.54
C TRP A 210 7.68 -8.49 1.90
N SER A 211 8.59 -8.15 1.01
CA SER A 211 9.45 -6.98 1.10
C SER A 211 9.27 -6.11 -0.13
N TYR A 212 9.24 -4.79 0.08
CA TYR A 212 9.11 -3.83 -1.01
C TYR A 212 10.45 -3.16 -1.25
N ILE A 213 10.98 -3.34 -2.45
CA ILE A 213 12.21 -2.67 -2.90
C ILE A 213 11.89 -1.32 -3.55
N SER A 214 10.62 -1.08 -3.89
CA SER A 214 10.18 0.23 -4.33
C SER A 214 8.69 0.47 -4.18
N TRP A 215 8.32 1.73 -3.93
CA TRP A 215 6.93 2.19 -3.88
C TRP A 215 6.83 3.60 -4.47
N TYR A 216 6.62 4.64 -3.68
CA TYR A 216 6.57 6.00 -4.22
C TYR A 216 7.98 6.43 -4.63
N ARG A 217 8.10 7.03 -5.81
CA ARG A 217 9.35 7.64 -6.28
C ARG A 217 9.08 9.08 -6.69
N THR A 218 9.84 10.05 -6.18
CA THR A 218 9.82 11.39 -6.76
C THR A 218 10.24 11.34 -8.23
N PRO A 219 9.76 12.25 -9.11
CA PRO A 219 10.20 12.31 -10.50
C PRO A 219 11.71 12.36 -10.70
N THR A 220 12.44 13.05 -9.81
CA THR A 220 13.91 13.11 -9.84
C THR A 220 14.53 11.76 -9.51
N HIS A 221 14.05 11.09 -8.45
CA HIS A 221 14.56 9.78 -8.07
C HIS A 221 14.21 8.71 -9.11
N ASN A 222 12.97 8.67 -9.61
CA ASN A 222 12.57 7.74 -10.68
C ASN A 222 13.47 7.84 -11.92
N ARG A 223 13.90 9.06 -12.29
CA ARG A 223 14.84 9.26 -13.40
C ARG A 223 16.24 8.72 -13.09
N ARG A 224 16.73 8.91 -11.86
CA ARG A 224 18.05 8.40 -11.41
C ARG A 224 18.08 6.88 -11.42
N GLU A 225 16.99 6.23 -11.04
CA GLU A 225 16.82 4.78 -11.09
C GLU A 225 16.57 4.24 -12.53
N GLY A 226 16.62 5.08 -13.56
CA GLY A 226 16.35 4.68 -14.95
C GLY A 226 14.90 4.26 -15.20
N GLY A 227 13.97 4.67 -14.34
CA GLY A 227 12.55 4.39 -14.46
C GLY A 227 11.92 5.05 -15.68
N SER A 228 10.83 4.46 -16.17
CA SER A 228 10.06 5.03 -17.29
C SER A 228 9.62 6.46 -16.99
N ARG A 229 9.61 7.32 -18.03
CA ARG A 229 9.18 8.72 -17.92
C ARG A 229 7.78 8.87 -17.33
N HIS A 230 6.86 7.96 -17.63
CA HIS A 230 5.49 7.96 -17.09
C HIS A 230 5.26 6.77 -16.14
N SER A 231 6.26 6.46 -15.31
CA SER A 231 6.20 5.42 -14.28
C SER A 231 5.07 5.68 -13.28
N ARG A 232 4.36 4.62 -12.89
CA ARG A 232 3.29 4.67 -11.88
C ARG A 232 3.82 4.91 -10.45
N HIS A 233 5.09 4.58 -10.18
CA HIS A 233 5.73 4.91 -8.89
C HIS A 233 5.66 6.41 -8.54
N MET A 234 5.65 7.31 -9.53
CA MET A 234 5.52 8.75 -9.28
C MET A 234 4.11 9.21 -8.87
N TYR A 235 3.13 8.31 -8.94
CA TYR A 235 1.74 8.57 -8.58
C TYR A 235 1.36 7.89 -7.25
N GLY A 236 2.26 7.06 -6.69
CA GLY A 236 2.02 6.38 -5.42
C GLY A 236 1.25 5.07 -5.50
N ASP A 237 0.85 4.70 -6.71
CA ASP A 237 -0.03 3.57 -6.99
C ASP A 237 0.70 2.40 -7.63
N ALA A 238 2.04 2.34 -7.49
CA ALA A 238 2.85 1.18 -7.85
C ALA A 238 3.84 0.77 -6.77
N CYS A 239 4.14 -0.52 -6.73
CA CYS A 239 5.24 -1.07 -5.94
C CYS A 239 5.99 -2.17 -6.70
N ASP A 240 7.29 -2.29 -6.40
CA ASP A 240 8.14 -3.40 -6.79
C ASP A 240 8.42 -4.23 -5.53
N MET A 241 8.19 -5.54 -5.59
CA MET A 241 8.24 -6.44 -4.43
C MET A 241 9.05 -7.70 -4.68
N ILE A 242 9.49 -8.29 -3.57
CA ILE A 242 10.15 -9.58 -3.46
C ILE A 242 9.58 -10.36 -2.27
N ILE A 243 9.78 -11.68 -2.28
CA ILE A 243 9.69 -12.49 -1.08
C ILE A 243 11.11 -12.64 -0.55
N ASP A 244 11.33 -12.21 0.68
CA ASP A 244 12.67 -12.02 1.27
C ASP A 244 12.60 -12.52 2.73
N ALA A 245 12.74 -13.83 2.87
CA ALA A 245 12.62 -14.54 4.13
C ALA A 245 13.74 -14.26 5.11
N ASP A 246 14.96 -14.29 4.58
CA ASP A 246 16.19 -14.19 5.34
C ASP A 246 16.63 -12.74 5.56
N GLY A 247 15.98 -11.79 4.88
CA GLY A 247 16.19 -10.36 5.05
C GLY A 247 17.47 -9.88 4.37
N ASP A 248 17.98 -10.61 3.38
CA ASP A 248 19.17 -10.24 2.62
C ASP A 248 18.87 -9.18 1.52
N GLY A 249 17.58 -8.85 1.32
CA GLY A 249 17.13 -7.88 0.32
C GLY A 249 17.02 -8.46 -1.08
N ARG A 250 17.00 -9.78 -1.20
CA ARG A 250 16.93 -10.55 -2.44
C ARG A 250 15.69 -11.43 -2.47
N MET A 251 15.22 -11.73 -3.68
CA MET A 251 14.16 -12.69 -3.87
C MET A 251 14.64 -14.08 -3.43
N ASP A 252 13.80 -14.80 -2.69
CA ASP A 252 14.03 -16.21 -2.37
C ASP A 252 13.81 -17.12 -3.60
N ASP A 253 14.40 -18.32 -3.58
CA ASP A 253 14.07 -19.37 -4.54
C ASP A 253 12.70 -19.97 -4.19
N LEU A 254 11.66 -19.50 -4.88
CA LEU A 254 10.26 -19.83 -4.58
C LEU A 254 9.83 -21.15 -5.23
N ASN A 255 10.51 -21.56 -6.30
CA ASN A 255 10.20 -22.77 -7.03
C ASN A 255 11.07 -23.98 -6.62
N GLY A 256 12.15 -23.76 -5.87
CA GLY A 256 13.02 -24.79 -5.31
C GLY A 256 14.03 -25.38 -6.31
N ASP A 257 14.35 -24.68 -7.40
CA ASP A 257 15.30 -25.16 -8.43
C ASP A 257 16.77 -24.79 -8.14
N GLY A 258 17.03 -24.15 -7.01
CA GLY A 258 18.35 -23.71 -6.56
C GLY A 258 18.81 -22.40 -7.21
N ARG A 259 17.93 -21.70 -7.93
CA ARG A 259 18.21 -20.42 -8.59
C ARG A 259 17.20 -19.38 -8.13
N VAL A 260 17.63 -18.12 -8.15
CA VAL A 260 16.76 -16.97 -7.92
C VAL A 260 16.73 -16.19 -9.21
N ASP A 261 15.63 -16.33 -9.95
CA ASP A 261 15.47 -15.78 -11.29
C ASP A 261 14.01 -15.40 -11.60
N ARG A 262 13.73 -15.03 -12.85
CA ARG A 262 12.38 -14.58 -13.24
C ARG A 262 11.28 -15.63 -12.97
N ARG A 263 11.60 -16.93 -12.88
CA ARG A 263 10.64 -18.01 -12.61
C ARG A 263 10.00 -17.86 -11.23
N ASP A 264 10.76 -17.38 -10.25
CA ASP A 264 10.27 -17.09 -8.92
C ASP A 264 9.30 -15.90 -8.94
N ALA A 265 9.70 -14.83 -9.61
CA ALA A 265 8.86 -13.66 -9.82
C ALA A 265 7.56 -14.01 -10.59
N LEU A 266 7.58 -15.01 -11.48
CA LEU A 266 6.38 -15.45 -12.20
C LEU A 266 5.34 -16.11 -11.30
N LEU A 267 5.74 -16.78 -10.21
CA LEU A 267 4.79 -17.36 -9.25
C LEU A 267 3.96 -16.25 -8.58
N ILE A 268 4.60 -15.16 -8.18
CA ILE A 268 3.92 -13.99 -7.61
C ILE A 268 3.08 -13.28 -8.68
N ALA A 269 3.63 -13.07 -9.88
CA ALA A 269 2.92 -12.39 -10.97
C ALA A 269 1.63 -13.12 -11.36
N LYS A 270 1.64 -14.47 -11.32
CA LYS A 270 0.45 -15.27 -11.59
C LYS A 270 -0.66 -15.05 -10.58
N VAL A 271 -0.32 -14.93 -9.28
CA VAL A 271 -1.30 -14.59 -8.23
C VAL A 271 -2.00 -13.27 -8.55
N PHE A 272 -1.27 -12.24 -8.97
CA PHE A 272 -1.86 -10.96 -9.33
C PHE A 272 -2.70 -11.00 -10.62
N GLU A 273 -2.26 -11.77 -11.62
CA GLU A 273 -3.07 -11.99 -12.82
C GLU A 273 -4.41 -12.67 -12.49
N ASP A 274 -4.42 -13.65 -11.59
CA ASP A 274 -5.63 -14.32 -11.14
C ASP A 274 -6.51 -13.45 -10.22
N ILE A 275 -5.93 -12.45 -9.56
CA ILE A 275 -6.69 -11.44 -8.80
C ILE A 275 -7.49 -10.55 -9.74
N GLU A 276 -6.88 -10.04 -10.81
CA GLU A 276 -7.53 -9.09 -11.72
C GLU A 276 -8.81 -9.63 -12.39
N ARG A 277 -8.97 -10.96 -12.51
CA ARG A 277 -10.18 -11.59 -13.08
C ARG A 277 -11.45 -11.33 -12.29
N GLY A 278 -11.35 -10.96 -11.01
CA GLY A 278 -12.51 -10.73 -10.13
C GLY A 278 -12.33 -9.62 -9.10
N PHE A 279 -11.25 -8.83 -9.21
CA PHE A 279 -10.96 -7.74 -8.28
C PHE A 279 -11.21 -6.38 -8.96
N PRO A 280 -11.75 -5.38 -8.24
CA PRO A 280 -12.13 -4.10 -8.84
C PRO A 280 -10.94 -3.23 -9.25
N VAL A 281 -9.73 -3.57 -8.82
CA VAL A 281 -8.49 -2.87 -9.17
C VAL A 281 -7.79 -3.63 -10.29
N ARG A 282 -7.51 -2.94 -11.39
CA ARG A 282 -6.73 -3.43 -12.53
C ARG A 282 -5.49 -2.55 -12.72
N GLY A 283 -4.43 -3.12 -13.26
CA GLY A 283 -3.26 -2.33 -13.63
C GLY A 283 -2.13 -3.07 -14.32
N GLY A 284 -0.92 -2.57 -14.09
CA GLY A 284 0.28 -3.14 -14.64
C GLY A 284 0.82 -4.29 -13.79
N ILE A 285 1.31 -5.34 -14.46
CA ILE A 285 2.17 -6.35 -13.83
C ILE A 285 3.45 -6.44 -14.65
N GLY A 286 4.58 -6.30 -13.97
CA GLY A 286 5.91 -6.40 -14.57
C GLY A 286 6.73 -7.48 -13.88
N VAL A 287 7.54 -8.19 -14.65
CA VAL A 287 8.50 -9.17 -14.12
C VAL A 287 9.90 -8.71 -14.46
N TYR A 288 10.77 -8.67 -13.45
CA TYR A 288 12.15 -8.23 -13.60
C TYR A 288 13.13 -9.30 -13.16
N GLU A 289 14.29 -9.30 -13.81
CA GLU A 289 15.42 -10.17 -13.51
C GLU A 289 16.72 -9.36 -13.63
N TYR A 290 17.50 -9.36 -12.55
CA TYR A 290 18.68 -8.51 -12.36
C TYR A 290 19.93 -9.37 -12.13
N PRO A 291 21.09 -8.99 -12.69
CA PRO A 291 22.35 -9.68 -12.43
C PRO A 291 22.99 -9.24 -11.11
N GLY A 292 23.79 -10.14 -10.53
CA GLY A 292 24.69 -9.83 -9.42
C GLY A 292 24.06 -9.99 -8.03
N ALA A 293 24.91 -10.35 -7.07
CA ALA A 293 24.52 -10.63 -5.69
C ALA A 293 24.01 -9.40 -4.92
N ALA A 294 24.39 -8.19 -5.34
CA ALA A 294 23.93 -6.93 -4.72
C ALA A 294 22.56 -6.45 -5.25
N SER A 295 21.91 -7.23 -6.12
CA SER A 295 20.57 -6.94 -6.64
C SER A 295 19.53 -7.85 -6.01
N ALA A 296 18.27 -7.45 -6.11
CA ALA A 296 17.13 -8.28 -5.72
C ALA A 296 17.05 -9.64 -6.46
N GLY A 297 17.83 -9.84 -7.54
CA GLY A 297 17.82 -11.06 -8.35
C GLY A 297 16.61 -11.13 -9.28
N ALA A 298 15.42 -11.13 -8.71
CA ALA A 298 14.16 -11.00 -9.42
C ALA A 298 13.20 -10.11 -8.62
N ALA A 299 12.23 -9.51 -9.30
CA ALA A 299 11.20 -8.71 -8.63
C ALA A 299 9.90 -8.67 -9.44
N VAL A 300 8.82 -8.37 -8.76
CA VAL A 300 7.50 -8.17 -9.38
C VAL A 300 7.04 -6.75 -9.17
N HIS A 301 6.69 -6.11 -10.27
CA HIS A 301 5.97 -4.84 -10.27
C HIS A 301 4.48 -5.10 -10.28
N VAL A 302 3.75 -4.37 -9.44
CA VAL A 302 2.29 -4.22 -9.57
C VAL A 302 1.90 -2.76 -9.41
N ASP A 303 0.84 -2.37 -10.09
CA ASP A 303 0.26 -1.04 -9.92
C ASP A 303 -1.26 -1.05 -10.10
N ALA A 304 -1.90 0.02 -9.65
CA ALA A 304 -3.35 0.22 -9.68
C ALA A 304 -3.78 1.22 -10.77
N ARG A 305 -3.04 1.30 -11.90
CA ARG A 305 -3.24 2.35 -12.92
C ARG A 305 -4.62 2.39 -13.59
N GLY A 306 -5.45 1.36 -13.39
CA GLY A 306 -6.82 1.28 -13.90
C GLY A 306 -6.98 0.60 -15.26
N TYR A 307 -5.90 0.10 -15.88
CA TYR A 307 -5.95 -0.63 -17.15
C TYR A 307 -4.79 -1.62 -17.27
N ARG A 308 -5.02 -2.74 -17.96
CA ARG A 308 -4.08 -3.86 -18.04
C ARG A 308 -2.83 -3.46 -18.80
N VAL A 309 -1.65 -3.71 -18.22
CA VAL A 309 -0.38 -3.66 -18.94
C VAL A 309 0.53 -4.78 -18.44
N ARG A 310 1.29 -5.41 -19.34
CA ARG A 310 2.23 -6.48 -19.00
C ARG A 310 3.59 -6.27 -19.65
N TRP A 311 4.65 -6.65 -18.96
CA TRP A 311 6.01 -6.61 -19.50
C TRP A 311 6.95 -7.51 -18.71
N GLY A 312 7.98 -8.03 -19.38
CA GLY A 312 9.11 -8.69 -18.74
C GLY A 312 10.41 -8.01 -19.17
N TYR A 313 11.31 -7.72 -18.22
CA TYR A 313 12.66 -7.26 -18.53
C TYR A 313 13.73 -8.06 -17.79
N SER A 314 14.76 -8.47 -18.51
CA SER A 314 15.95 -9.12 -17.95
C SER A 314 17.20 -8.30 -18.26
N TRP A 315 18.07 -8.17 -17.27
CA TRP A 315 19.36 -7.50 -17.39
C TRP A 315 20.55 -8.46 -17.30
N LEU A 316 20.34 -9.79 -17.30
CA LEU A 316 21.42 -10.79 -17.15
C LEU A 316 22.54 -10.64 -18.20
N SER A 317 22.22 -10.15 -19.40
CA SER A 317 23.20 -9.92 -20.48
C SER A 317 24.02 -8.62 -20.32
N GLY A 318 23.88 -7.90 -19.21
CA GLY A 318 24.43 -6.55 -19.02
C GLY A 318 23.67 -5.45 -19.76
N ARG A 319 22.64 -5.81 -20.54
CA ARG A 319 21.73 -4.89 -21.23
C ARG A 319 20.29 -5.31 -21.00
N LYS A 320 19.38 -4.33 -21.00
CA LYS A 320 17.93 -4.55 -20.90
C LYS A 320 17.41 -5.35 -22.09
N ARG A 321 16.83 -6.52 -21.85
CA ARG A 321 16.12 -7.34 -22.85
C ARG A 321 14.67 -7.54 -22.44
N SER A 322 13.73 -7.40 -23.37
CA SER A 322 12.33 -7.74 -23.13
C SER A 322 12.08 -9.23 -23.29
N PHE A 323 11.14 -9.76 -22.53
CA PHE A 323 10.57 -11.09 -22.74
C PHE A 323 9.05 -11.06 -22.50
N VAL A 324 8.35 -12.00 -23.12
CA VAL A 324 6.91 -12.22 -22.94
C VAL A 324 6.73 -13.36 -21.96
N TRP A 325 5.82 -13.17 -21.00
CA TRP A 325 5.47 -14.17 -19.99
C TRP A 325 3.95 -14.33 -19.80
N TYR A 326 3.18 -13.54 -20.55
CA TYR A 326 1.75 -13.42 -20.45
C TYR A 326 1.15 -13.69 -21.81
N ASP A 327 -0.08 -14.20 -21.83
CA ASP A 327 -0.84 -14.28 -23.07
C ASP A 327 -1.36 -12.88 -23.43
N GLU A 328 -1.15 -12.49 -24.68
CA GLU A 328 -1.87 -11.38 -25.31
C GLU A 328 -3.29 -11.86 -25.58
N VAL A 329 -4.14 -11.83 -24.56
CA VAL A 329 -5.58 -11.89 -24.79
C VAL A 329 -5.97 -10.48 -25.20
N ASP A 330 -6.40 -10.31 -26.46
CA ASP A 330 -6.97 -9.06 -26.95
C ASP A 330 -8.08 -8.61 -25.99
N GLU A 331 -7.99 -7.36 -25.52
CA GLU A 331 -9.06 -6.68 -24.76
C GLU A 331 -10.18 -6.20 -25.68
#